data_AF-A0A350J012-F1
#
_entry.id   AF-A0A350J012-F1
#
_cell.length_a   1.000
_cell.length_b   1.000
_cell.length_c   1.000
_cell.angle_alpha   90.00
_cell.angle_beta   90.00
_cell.angle_gamma   90.00
#
_symmetry.space_group_name_H-M   'P 1'
#
loop_
_entity.id
_entity.type
_entity.pdbx_description
1 polymer ?
#
loop_
_entity_poly.entity_id
_entity_poly.type
_entity_poly.pdbx_seq_one_letter_code
_entity_poly.pdbx_strand_id
1 'polypeptide(L)'
;MKSITKIGLALLCTSILIFAVVIVFPYNSALRHATVVASYQDTVGILQEQEKQKMIQECRQFHIERRSDGDLQPLSSHQLKTYHTLLNMQGNGIMACIEIPSIDVSLPIYHGDDDSTLRKGAGHCSWSDLPTGEIGTHSVITAHNGMAEAKMFSDLPGMKPGDIFSITVLDQKMDYRVISTVTIKPDDMRL
;
A
#
# COMPACT_ATOMS: atom_id res chain seq x y z
N MET A 1 18.34 17.92 -48.84
CA MET A 1 19.20 17.14 -47.91
C MET A 1 19.27 17.72 -46.49
N LYS A 2 19.68 18.97 -46.25
CA LYS A 2 19.85 19.54 -44.87
C LYS A 2 18.58 19.55 -43.99
N SER A 3 17.39 19.60 -44.57
CA SER A 3 16.12 19.58 -43.82
C SER A 3 15.78 18.18 -43.27
N ILE A 4 16.05 17.13 -44.06
CA ILE A 4 15.76 15.74 -43.73
C ILE A 4 16.63 15.27 -42.55
N THR A 5 17.91 15.67 -42.51
CA THR A 5 18.82 15.35 -41.40
C THR A 5 18.42 16.03 -40.09
N LYS A 6 17.88 17.25 -40.14
CA LYS A 6 17.39 17.95 -38.94
C LYS A 6 16.12 17.32 -38.39
N ILE A 7 15.19 16.91 -39.26
CA ILE A 7 13.96 16.19 -38.85
C ILE A 7 14.31 14.83 -38.26
N GLY A 8 15.23 14.08 -38.87
CA GLY A 8 15.70 12.79 -38.35
C GLY A 8 16.37 12.91 -36.98
N LEU A 9 17.21 13.94 -36.77
CA LEU A 9 17.84 14.18 -35.48
C LEU A 9 16.83 14.60 -34.40
N ALA A 10 15.84 15.43 -34.76
CA ALA A 10 14.77 15.83 -33.84
C ALA A 10 13.96 14.61 -33.38
N LEU A 11 13.55 13.73 -34.30
CA LEU A 11 12.82 12.50 -33.97
C LEU A 11 13.64 11.55 -33.08
N LEU A 12 14.94 11.41 -33.35
CA LEU A 12 15.84 10.62 -32.51
C LEU A 12 15.90 11.19 -31.09
N CYS A 13 16.11 12.50 -30.93
CA CYS A 13 16.17 13.14 -29.61
C CYS A 13 14.84 12.99 -28.84
N THR A 14 13.70 13.16 -29.50
CA THR A 14 12.38 12.97 -28.86
C THR A 14 12.18 11.52 -28.44
N SER A 15 12.60 10.55 -29.26
CA SER A 15 12.51 9.12 -28.91
C SER A 15 13.38 8.75 -27.70
N ILE A 16 14.60 9.32 -27.60
CA ILE A 16 15.49 9.14 -26.45
C ILE A 16 14.88 9.78 -25.20
N LEU A 17 14.28 10.96 -25.33
CA LEU A 17 13.63 11.65 -24.22
C LEU A 17 12.42 10.87 -23.70
N ILE A 18 11.57 10.36 -24.60
CA ILE A 18 10.43 9.52 -24.24
C ILE A 18 10.89 8.23 -23.56
N PHE A 19 11.90 7.56 -24.13
CA PHE A 19 12.47 6.34 -23.57
C PHE A 19 13.06 6.58 -22.18
N ALA A 20 13.78 7.69 -21.99
CA ALA A 20 14.32 8.08 -20.69
C ALA A 20 13.19 8.31 -19.68
N VAL A 21 12.11 9.03 -20.04
CA VAL A 21 10.97 9.26 -19.14
C VAL A 21 10.30 7.94 -18.75
N VAL A 22 10.05 7.04 -19.71
CA VAL A 22 9.35 5.76 -19.46
C VAL A 22 10.14 4.81 -18.56
N ILE A 23 11.47 4.85 -18.56
CA ILE A 23 12.29 3.97 -17.71
C ILE A 23 12.70 4.64 -16.40
N VAL A 24 13.11 5.90 -16.45
CA VAL A 24 13.68 6.61 -15.30
C VAL A 24 12.62 6.92 -14.25
N PHE A 25 11.38 7.24 -14.64
CA PHE A 25 10.31 7.55 -13.68
C PHE A 25 9.89 6.32 -12.85
N PRO A 26 9.53 5.16 -13.45
CA PRO A 26 9.23 3.93 -12.70
C PRO A 26 10.37 3.48 -11.78
N TYR A 27 11.61 3.55 -12.27
CA TYR A 27 12.79 3.18 -11.49
C TYR A 27 12.97 4.07 -10.25
N ASN A 28 12.88 5.39 -10.42
CA ASN A 28 12.96 6.32 -9.29
C ASN A 28 11.85 6.09 -8.28
N SER A 29 10.64 5.74 -8.71
CA SER A 29 9.53 5.49 -7.78
C SER A 29 9.68 4.19 -7.01
N ALA A 30 10.16 3.12 -7.65
CA ALA A 30 10.49 1.89 -6.95
C ALA A 30 11.56 2.14 -5.85
N LEU A 31 12.60 2.92 -6.16
CA LEU A 31 13.60 3.32 -5.17
C LEU A 31 13.01 4.17 -4.04
N ARG A 32 12.07 5.09 -4.34
CA ARG A 32 11.38 5.87 -3.30
C ARG A 32 10.59 4.97 -2.36
N HIS A 33 9.77 4.05 -2.89
CA HIS A 33 9.00 3.13 -2.03
C HIS A 33 9.91 2.25 -1.18
N ALA A 34 10.98 1.69 -1.75
CA ALA A 34 11.96 0.92 -1.00
C ALA A 34 12.63 1.75 0.12
N THR A 35 12.94 3.02 -0.15
CA THR A 35 13.50 3.94 0.85
C THR A 35 12.51 4.22 1.99
N VAL A 36 11.23 4.39 1.66
CA VAL A 36 10.17 4.61 2.66
C VAL A 36 9.96 3.35 3.52
N VAL A 37 9.94 2.17 2.91
CA VAL A 37 9.86 0.88 3.62
C VAL A 37 11.06 0.69 4.54
N ALA A 38 12.27 1.01 4.07
CA ALA A 38 13.48 0.95 4.89
C ALA A 38 13.41 1.93 6.08
N SER A 39 13.00 3.18 5.86
CA SER A 39 12.83 4.17 6.94
C SER A 39 11.79 3.75 7.98
N TYR A 40 10.71 3.09 7.54
CA TYR A 40 9.73 2.48 8.44
C TYR A 40 10.39 1.40 9.31
N GLN A 41 11.13 0.48 8.70
CA GLN A 41 11.83 -0.60 9.43
C GLN A 41 12.88 -0.06 10.40
N ASP A 42 13.64 0.97 10.02
CA ASP A 42 14.59 1.65 10.90
C ASP A 42 13.90 2.26 12.13
N THR A 43 12.74 2.88 11.92
CA THR A 43 11.93 3.46 13.00
C THR A 43 11.41 2.38 13.94
N VAL A 44 10.90 1.28 13.41
CA VAL A 44 10.47 0.13 14.23
C VAL A 44 11.64 -0.45 15.02
N GLY A 45 12.82 -0.55 14.42
CA GLY A 45 14.01 -1.15 15.03
C GLY A 45 14.53 -0.41 16.27
N ILE A 46 14.19 0.87 16.42
CA ILE A 46 14.57 1.68 17.60
C ILE A 46 13.48 1.75 18.68
N LEU A 47 12.25 1.29 18.41
CA LEU A 47 11.16 1.30 19.39
C LEU A 47 11.38 0.25 20.47
N GLN A 48 10.98 0.58 21.70
CA GLN A 48 10.98 -0.38 22.79
C GLN A 48 9.88 -1.42 22.58
N GLU A 49 10.13 -2.66 23.00
CA GLU A 49 9.14 -3.74 22.87
C GLU A 49 7.82 -3.39 23.55
N GLN A 50 7.87 -2.72 24.70
CA GLN A 50 6.68 -2.27 25.41
C GLN A 50 5.85 -1.26 24.60
N GLU A 51 6.49 -0.39 23.81
CA GLU A 51 5.81 0.56 22.94
C GLU A 51 5.11 -0.17 21.79
N LYS A 52 5.78 -1.14 21.16
CA LYS A 52 5.19 -1.97 20.10
C LYS A 52 3.97 -2.75 20.61
N GLN A 53 4.10 -3.40 21.77
CA GLN A 53 3.00 -4.15 22.38
C GLN A 53 1.82 -3.23 22.75
N LYS A 54 2.11 -2.01 23.22
CA LYS A 54 1.07 -1.01 23.49
C LYS A 54 0.32 -0.64 22.20
N MET A 55 1.03 -0.39 21.11
CA MET A 55 0.41 -0.06 19.81
C MET A 55 -0.47 -1.20 19.29
N ILE A 56 -0.02 -2.45 19.39
CA ILE A 56 -0.84 -3.61 19.01
C ILE A 56 -2.08 -3.74 19.93
N GLN A 57 -1.92 -3.49 21.23
CA GLN A 57 -3.05 -3.51 22.16
C GLN A 57 -4.08 -2.42 21.85
N GLU A 58 -3.65 -1.23 21.43
CA GLU A 58 -4.54 -0.15 20.99
C GLU A 58 -5.31 -0.54 19.72
N CYS A 59 -4.66 -1.23 18.76
CA CYS A 59 -5.33 -1.76 17.57
C CYS A 59 -6.40 -2.79 17.92
N ARG A 60 -6.06 -3.73 18.81
CA ARG A 60 -7.01 -4.75 19.28
C ARG A 60 -8.21 -4.13 19.99
N GLN A 61 -7.97 -3.12 20.82
CA GLN A 61 -9.04 -2.41 21.51
C GLN A 61 -9.97 -1.71 20.52
N PHE A 62 -9.40 -1.08 19.49
CA PHE A 62 -10.18 -0.46 18.41
C PHE A 62 -11.06 -1.48 17.66
N HIS A 63 -10.56 -2.68 17.36
CA HIS A 63 -11.37 -3.74 16.73
C HIS A 63 -12.53 -4.20 17.63
N ILE A 64 -12.30 -4.36 18.94
CA ILE A 64 -13.34 -4.77 19.91
C ILE A 64 -14.46 -3.72 19.96
N GLU A 65 -14.10 -2.44 20.03
CA GLU A 65 -15.05 -1.34 20.04
C GLU A 65 -15.85 -1.29 18.73
N ARG A 66 -15.18 -1.40 17.58
CA ARG A 66 -15.82 -1.38 16.26
C ARG A 66 -16.85 -2.51 16.10
N ARG A 67 -16.52 -3.73 16.54
CA ARG A 67 -17.45 -4.88 16.47
C ARG A 67 -18.65 -4.74 17.39
N SER A 68 -18.48 -4.07 18.53
CA SER A 68 -19.56 -3.86 19.50
C SER A 68 -20.62 -2.87 18.98
N ASP A 69 -20.22 -1.94 18.12
CA ASP A 69 -21.10 -0.94 17.50
C ASP A 69 -21.89 -1.47 16.28
N GLY A 70 -21.63 -2.72 15.87
CA GLY A 70 -22.21 -3.35 14.68
C GLY A 70 -21.29 -3.27 13.46
N ASP A 71 -20.92 -4.45 12.93
CA ASP A 71 -20.07 -4.58 11.74
C ASP A 71 -20.67 -3.84 10.52
N LEU A 72 -19.77 -3.37 9.63
CA LEU A 72 -20.06 -2.74 8.32
C LEU A 72 -20.54 -1.27 8.33
N GLN A 73 -20.61 -0.59 9.48
CA GLN A 73 -20.87 0.86 9.50
C GLN A 73 -19.61 1.68 9.18
N PRO A 74 -19.74 2.81 8.46
CA PRO A 74 -18.68 3.81 8.37
C PRO A 74 -18.21 4.24 9.76
N LEU A 75 -16.92 4.54 9.91
CA LEU A 75 -16.39 5.03 11.18
C LEU A 75 -17.07 6.34 11.57
N SER A 76 -17.52 6.44 12.83
CA SER A 76 -17.92 7.72 13.41
C SER A 76 -16.77 8.73 13.37
N SER A 77 -17.08 10.02 13.47
CA SER A 77 -16.05 11.07 13.51
C SER A 77 -15.02 10.89 14.63
N HIS A 78 -15.40 10.24 15.73
CA HIS A 78 -14.48 9.90 16.81
C HIS A 78 -13.58 8.72 16.42
N GLN A 79 -14.16 7.63 15.94
CA GLN A 79 -13.42 6.45 15.49
C GLN A 79 -12.46 6.77 14.33
N LEU A 80 -12.85 7.65 13.41
CA LEU A 80 -11.99 8.08 12.30
C LEU A 80 -10.77 8.86 12.80
N LYS A 81 -10.92 9.68 13.85
CA LYS A 81 -9.77 10.35 14.49
C LYS A 81 -8.84 9.33 15.14
N THR A 82 -9.39 8.38 15.89
CA THR A 82 -8.59 7.29 16.50
C THR A 82 -7.87 6.49 15.42
N TYR A 83 -8.56 6.09 14.36
CA TYR A 83 -8.00 5.38 13.22
C TYR A 83 -6.72 6.02 12.69
N HIS A 84 -6.70 7.34 12.44
CA HIS A 84 -5.51 8.04 11.91
C HIS A 84 -4.32 8.11 12.88
N THR A 85 -4.50 7.75 14.16
CA THR A 85 -3.44 7.73 15.17
C THR A 85 -2.82 6.34 15.35
N LEU A 86 -3.56 5.27 15.03
CA LEU A 86 -3.11 3.90 15.22
C LEU A 86 -1.97 3.58 14.25
N LEU A 87 -0.94 2.87 14.72
CA LEU A 87 0.22 2.45 13.90
C LEU A 87 0.97 3.59 13.18
N ASN A 88 0.73 4.87 13.54
CA ASN A 88 1.28 6.03 12.85
C ASN A 88 2.49 6.63 13.58
N MET A 89 3.58 5.86 13.66
CA MET A 89 4.76 6.17 14.50
C MET A 89 5.38 7.54 14.23
N GLN A 90 5.45 7.94 12.96
CA GLN A 90 6.12 9.16 12.51
C GLN A 90 5.14 10.30 12.18
N GLY A 91 3.84 10.10 12.38
CA GLY A 91 2.81 11.06 11.96
C GLY A 91 2.69 11.24 10.44
N ASN A 92 3.34 10.39 9.63
CA ASN A 92 3.35 10.45 8.17
C ASN A 92 2.26 9.59 7.52
N GLY A 93 1.46 8.88 8.33
CA GLY A 93 0.32 8.08 7.91
C GLY A 93 0.67 6.66 7.49
N ILE A 94 1.94 6.23 7.53
CA ILE A 94 2.32 4.84 7.23
C ILE A 94 1.93 3.95 8.41
N MET A 95 1.17 2.89 8.15
CA MET A 95 0.78 1.89 9.15
C MET A 95 1.57 0.58 9.04
N ALA A 96 1.88 0.18 7.81
CA ALA A 96 2.39 -1.14 7.49
C ALA A 96 3.16 -1.11 6.16
N CYS A 97 3.73 -2.24 5.79
CA CYS A 97 4.31 -2.47 4.46
C CYS A 97 3.74 -3.75 3.86
N ILE A 98 3.51 -3.76 2.54
CA ILE A 98 3.12 -4.96 1.79
C ILE A 98 4.23 -5.37 0.82
N GLU A 99 4.51 -6.67 0.78
CA GLU A 99 5.47 -7.30 -0.12
C GLU A 99 4.78 -8.42 -0.91
N ILE A 100 4.86 -8.38 -2.24
CA ILE A 100 4.31 -9.40 -3.14
C ILE A 100 5.41 -9.88 -4.08
N PRO A 101 6.19 -10.92 -3.70
CA PRO A 101 7.36 -11.34 -4.46
C PRO A 101 7.06 -11.81 -5.89
N SER A 102 5.90 -12.43 -6.13
CA SER A 102 5.56 -12.99 -7.45
C SER A 102 5.39 -11.94 -8.55
N ILE A 103 5.20 -10.67 -8.18
CA ILE A 103 4.98 -9.55 -9.09
C ILE A 103 5.89 -8.34 -8.79
N ASP A 104 6.94 -8.54 -7.98
CA ASP A 104 7.95 -7.53 -7.64
C ASP A 104 7.34 -6.23 -7.05
N VAL A 105 6.41 -6.40 -6.10
CA VAL A 105 5.77 -5.27 -5.39
C VAL A 105 6.29 -5.19 -3.97
N SER A 106 6.75 -3.99 -3.58
CA SER A 106 7.05 -3.62 -2.20
C SER A 106 6.60 -2.19 -1.98
N LEU A 107 5.56 -2.00 -1.15
CA LEU A 107 4.90 -0.71 -0.96
C LEU A 107 4.65 -0.41 0.52
N PRO A 108 4.80 0.85 0.96
CA PRO A 108 4.20 1.29 2.21
C PRO A 108 2.67 1.27 2.09
N ILE A 109 2.00 0.92 3.18
CA ILE A 109 0.55 1.03 3.37
C ILE A 109 0.29 2.25 4.25
N TYR A 110 -0.52 3.17 3.74
CA TYR A 110 -0.95 4.38 4.43
C TYR A 110 -2.40 4.27 4.94
N HIS A 111 -2.77 5.14 5.86
CA HIS A 111 -4.15 5.32 6.28
C HIS A 111 -4.99 5.94 5.17
N GLY A 112 -6.10 5.29 4.83
CA GLY A 112 -7.10 5.81 3.91
C GLY A 112 -6.81 5.42 2.45
N ASP A 113 -7.78 5.69 1.61
CA ASP A 113 -7.82 5.34 0.19
C ASP A 113 -8.12 6.55 -0.70
N ASP A 114 -7.88 7.76 -0.18
CA ASP A 114 -7.99 8.98 -0.96
C ASP A 114 -6.88 9.08 -2.02
N ASP A 115 -7.15 9.83 -3.07
CA ASP A 115 -6.26 10.03 -4.21
C ASP A 115 -4.87 10.59 -3.84
N SER A 116 -4.77 11.40 -2.77
CA SER A 116 -3.46 11.86 -2.29
C SER A 116 -2.65 10.72 -1.65
N THR A 117 -3.34 9.81 -0.98
CA THR A 117 -2.77 8.60 -0.38
C THR A 117 -2.33 7.60 -1.44
N LEU A 118 -3.21 7.27 -2.39
CA LEU A 118 -2.91 6.27 -3.43
C LEU A 118 -1.79 6.68 -4.39
N ARG A 119 -1.52 7.99 -4.53
CA ARG A 119 -0.32 8.49 -5.24
C ARG A 119 1.00 8.15 -4.55
N LYS A 120 1.00 7.94 -3.23
CA LYS A 120 2.22 7.71 -2.43
C LYS A 120 2.56 6.23 -2.25
N GLY A 121 1.57 5.35 -2.35
CA GLY A 121 1.72 3.91 -2.07
C GLY A 121 0.36 3.21 -2.00
N ALA A 122 0.31 2.12 -1.24
CA ALA A 122 -0.95 1.45 -0.93
C ALA A 122 -1.71 2.20 0.17
N GLY A 123 -3.03 2.11 0.15
CA GLY A 123 -3.94 2.65 1.16
C GLY A 123 -4.72 1.54 1.84
N HIS A 124 -4.93 1.67 3.14
CA HIS A 124 -5.85 0.83 3.90
C HIS A 124 -7.24 1.47 3.92
N CYS A 125 -8.25 0.69 3.57
CA CYS A 125 -9.64 1.13 3.59
C CYS A 125 -10.14 1.27 5.03
N SER A 126 -10.52 2.48 5.45
CA SER A 126 -10.88 2.76 6.86
C SER A 126 -12.11 1.99 7.38
N TRP A 127 -12.91 1.41 6.48
CA TRP A 127 -14.04 0.56 6.81
C TRP A 127 -13.66 -0.91 7.04
N SER A 128 -12.43 -1.35 6.71
CA SER A 128 -11.95 -2.71 6.99
C SER A 128 -11.19 -2.79 8.31
N ASP A 129 -10.89 -4.02 8.76
CA ASP A 129 -10.05 -4.22 9.94
C ASP A 129 -8.61 -3.77 9.67
N LEU A 130 -7.98 -3.17 10.68
CA LEU A 130 -6.54 -2.88 10.65
C LEU A 130 -5.73 -4.13 10.26
N PRO A 131 -4.61 -3.97 9.53
CA PRO A 131 -3.84 -5.08 8.99
C PRO A 131 -2.91 -5.75 10.02
N THR A 132 -3.41 -6.00 11.24
CA THR A 132 -2.67 -6.55 12.40
C THR A 132 -2.75 -8.08 12.53
N GLY A 133 -3.52 -8.74 11.65
CA GLY A 133 -3.49 -10.19 11.47
C GLY A 133 -4.17 -11.02 12.57
N GLU A 134 -4.98 -10.41 13.45
CA GLU A 134 -5.75 -11.20 14.40
C GLU A 134 -6.76 -12.13 13.71
N ILE A 135 -6.99 -13.30 14.31
CA ILE A 135 -8.01 -14.24 13.81
C ILE A 135 -9.39 -13.56 13.80
N GLY A 136 -10.12 -13.76 12.71
CA GLY A 136 -11.45 -13.17 12.50
C GLY A 136 -11.40 -11.72 12.02
N THR A 137 -10.25 -11.22 11.59
CA THR A 137 -10.13 -9.91 10.92
C THR A 137 -10.10 -10.04 9.40
N HIS A 138 -10.59 -9.01 8.70
CA HIS A 138 -10.50 -8.87 7.25
C HIS A 138 -10.05 -7.44 6.90
N SER A 139 -8.78 -7.29 6.54
CA SER A 139 -8.20 -6.02 6.10
C SER A 139 -8.25 -5.86 4.59
N VAL A 140 -8.57 -4.66 4.11
CA VAL A 140 -8.67 -4.33 2.69
C VAL A 140 -7.63 -3.27 2.34
N ILE A 141 -6.73 -3.65 1.43
CA ILE A 141 -5.63 -2.83 0.94
C ILE A 141 -5.87 -2.50 -0.53
N THR A 142 -5.75 -1.23 -0.89
CA THR A 142 -5.97 -0.72 -2.24
C THR A 142 -4.74 0.05 -2.73
N ALA A 143 -4.52 0.09 -4.04
CA ALA A 143 -3.52 0.94 -4.67
C ALA A 143 -3.94 1.19 -6.13
N HIS A 144 -3.34 2.17 -6.78
CA HIS A 144 -3.60 2.39 -8.20
C HIS A 144 -3.19 1.19 -9.07
N ASN A 145 -3.93 1.00 -10.16
CA ASN A 145 -3.58 0.11 -11.27
C ASN A 145 -3.27 1.00 -12.49
N GLY A 146 -1.98 1.22 -12.75
CA GLY A 146 -1.48 2.03 -13.87
C GLY A 146 -1.19 3.50 -13.55
N MET A 147 -0.11 3.79 -12.81
CA MET A 147 0.46 5.15 -12.73
C MET A 147 1.70 5.29 -13.62
N ALA A 148 1.87 6.47 -14.24
CA ALA A 148 3.02 6.77 -15.07
C ALA A 148 4.33 6.69 -14.28
N GLU A 149 4.25 7.02 -12.99
CA GLU A 149 5.39 7.08 -12.09
C GLU A 149 5.67 5.74 -11.42
N ALA A 150 4.69 4.88 -11.12
CA ALA A 150 4.92 3.65 -10.36
C ALA A 150 3.95 2.53 -10.74
N LYS A 151 4.45 1.27 -10.73
CA LYS A 151 3.63 0.09 -11.02
C LYS A 151 2.51 -0.13 -9.99
N MET A 152 2.71 0.16 -8.71
CA MET A 152 1.69 -0.08 -7.66
C MET A 152 1.08 -1.49 -7.76
N PHE A 153 -0.24 -1.62 -7.91
CA PHE A 153 -0.93 -2.91 -8.10
C PHE A 153 -1.26 -3.21 -9.57
N SER A 154 -0.52 -2.63 -10.53
CA SER A 154 -0.76 -2.88 -11.97
C SER A 154 -0.64 -4.35 -12.35
N ASP A 155 0.29 -5.06 -11.72
CA ASP A 155 0.57 -6.47 -11.99
C ASP A 155 -0.22 -7.41 -11.05
N LEU A 156 -1.10 -6.88 -10.17
CA LEU A 156 -1.93 -7.67 -9.23
C LEU A 156 -2.80 -8.74 -9.93
N PRO A 157 -3.39 -8.49 -11.14
CA PRO A 157 -4.08 -9.55 -11.89
C PRO A 157 -3.21 -10.75 -12.27
N GLY A 158 -1.88 -10.63 -12.18
CA GLY A 158 -0.92 -11.72 -12.40
C GLY A 158 -0.80 -12.71 -11.25
N MET A 159 -1.30 -12.36 -10.05
CA MET A 159 -1.29 -13.26 -8.89
C MET A 159 -2.22 -14.45 -9.06
N LYS A 160 -1.82 -15.59 -8.50
CA LYS A 160 -2.55 -16.86 -8.61
C LYS A 160 -2.88 -17.44 -7.23
N PRO A 161 -3.95 -18.25 -7.11
CA PRO A 161 -4.16 -19.05 -5.91
C PRO A 161 -2.91 -19.86 -5.56
N GLY A 162 -2.48 -19.76 -4.29
CA GLY A 162 -1.23 -20.34 -3.80
C GLY A 162 -0.06 -19.36 -3.70
N ASP A 163 -0.08 -18.24 -4.42
CA ASP A 163 0.92 -17.18 -4.27
C ASP A 163 0.90 -16.62 -2.84
N ILE A 164 2.07 -16.22 -2.36
CA ILE A 164 2.26 -15.64 -1.03
C ILE A 164 2.53 -14.14 -1.18
N PHE A 165 1.91 -13.37 -0.30
CA PHE A 165 2.30 -11.99 -0.03
C PHE A 165 2.43 -11.80 1.48
N SER A 166 3.18 -10.79 1.89
CA SER A 166 3.41 -10.50 3.30
C SER A 166 2.96 -9.09 3.63
N ILE A 167 2.38 -8.94 4.82
CA ILE A 167 2.17 -7.64 5.45
C ILE A 167 3.06 -7.57 6.67
N THR A 168 3.83 -6.48 6.78
CA THR A 168 4.66 -6.19 7.95
C THR A 168 4.04 -5.03 8.72
N VAL A 169 3.67 -5.27 9.96
CA VAL A 169 3.23 -4.25 10.93
C VAL A 169 4.18 -4.27 12.11
N LEU A 170 4.81 -3.12 12.39
CA LEU A 170 5.91 -3.03 13.33
C LEU A 170 6.99 -4.07 12.96
N ASP A 171 7.32 -4.98 13.86
CA ASP A 171 8.27 -6.07 13.67
C ASP A 171 7.61 -7.42 13.35
N GLN A 172 6.28 -7.43 13.16
CA GLN A 172 5.52 -8.63 12.86
C GLN A 172 5.30 -8.75 11.35
N LYS A 173 5.91 -9.77 10.74
CA LYS A 173 5.68 -10.16 9.35
C LYS A 173 4.63 -11.27 9.30
N MET A 174 3.54 -11.01 8.61
CA MET A 174 2.40 -11.92 8.44
C MET A 174 2.32 -12.35 6.98
N ASP A 175 2.44 -13.65 6.73
CA ASP A 175 2.36 -14.22 5.38
C ASP A 175 0.93 -14.68 5.08
N TYR A 176 0.38 -14.18 3.98
CA TYR A 176 -0.93 -14.49 3.47
C TYR A 176 -0.81 -15.30 2.19
N ARG A 177 -1.72 -16.27 2.01
CA ARG A 177 -1.82 -17.07 0.79
C ARG A 177 -3.07 -16.66 0.01
N VAL A 178 -2.89 -16.37 -1.27
CA VAL A 178 -4.03 -16.14 -2.17
C VAL A 178 -4.86 -17.41 -2.27
N ILE A 179 -6.15 -17.32 -1.95
CA ILE A 179 -7.10 -18.44 -2.07
C ILE A 179 -7.99 -18.31 -3.30
N SER A 180 -8.29 -17.08 -3.72
CA SER A 180 -9.17 -16.79 -4.84
C SER A 180 -8.93 -15.38 -5.39
N THR A 181 -9.23 -15.19 -6.67
CA THR A 181 -9.26 -13.87 -7.33
C THR A 181 -10.62 -13.69 -7.96
N VAL A 182 -11.28 -12.58 -7.68
CA VAL A 182 -12.61 -12.25 -8.21
C VAL A 182 -12.60 -10.83 -8.75
N THR A 183 -13.13 -10.63 -9.95
CA THR A 183 -13.42 -9.29 -10.49
C THR A 183 -14.89 -8.98 -10.22
N ILE A 184 -15.13 -7.94 -9.42
CA ILE A 184 -16.46 -7.48 -9.03
C ILE A 184 -16.79 -6.14 -9.70
N LYS A 185 -18.07 -5.77 -9.72
CA LYS A 185 -18.48 -4.40 -10.08
C LYS A 185 -18.22 -3.45 -8.90
N PRO A 186 -17.99 -2.15 -9.13
CA PRO A 186 -17.76 -1.19 -8.04
C PRO A 186 -18.88 -1.12 -6.99
N ASP A 187 -20.12 -1.43 -7.38
CA ASP A 187 -21.32 -1.42 -6.55
C ASP A 187 -21.65 -2.79 -5.90
N ASP A 188 -20.84 -3.82 -6.16
CA ASP A 188 -21.04 -5.17 -5.61
C ASP A 188 -20.00 -5.47 -4.51
N MET A 189 -20.19 -4.89 -3.32
CA MET A 189 -19.33 -5.13 -2.14
C MET A 189 -19.68 -6.43 -1.39
N ARG A 190 -20.02 -7.50 -2.12
CA ARG A 190 -20.12 -8.83 -1.51
C ARG A 190 -18.72 -9.39 -1.29
N LEU A 191 -18.20 -9.17 -0.08
CA LEU A 191 -17.02 -9.84 0.47
C LEU A 191 -17.45 -10.87 1.51
#